data_AF-A0A452J266-F1
#
_entry.id   AF-A0A452J266-F1
#
_cell.length_a   1.000
_cell.length_b   1.000
_cell.length_c   1.000
_cell.angle_alpha   90.00
_cell.angle_beta   90.00
_cell.angle_gamma   90.00
#
_symmetry.space_group_name_H-M   'P 1'
#
loop_
_entity.id
_entity.type
_entity.pdbx_description
1 polymer ?
#
loop_
_entity_poly.entity_id
_entity_poly.type
_entity_poly.pdbx_seq_one_letter_code
_entity_poly.pdbx_strand_id
1 'polypeptide(L)'
;VLKVHSAQHPATMVAIVTISEDCLFLNVYTPASSDKDMLPVMVWIHGGAFVIGAASTYDGSALSAFENVVVVTVQYRLGILGYFR
;
A
#
# COMPACT_ATOMS: atom_id res chain seq x y z
N VAL A 1 11.81 3.42 1.96
CA VAL A 1 11.30 4.77 2.33
C VAL A 1 9.77 4.73 2.37
N LEU A 2 9.16 5.12 3.48
CA LEU A 2 7.71 5.08 3.69
C LEU A 2 6.99 6.13 2.83
N LYS A 3 5.86 5.77 2.18
CA LYS A 3 4.99 6.74 1.52
C LYS A 3 3.67 6.86 2.27
N VAL A 4 3.43 8.00 2.90
CA VAL A 4 2.23 8.26 3.70
C VAL A 4 1.25 9.10 2.89
N HIS A 5 0.00 8.65 2.85
CA HIS A 5 -1.12 9.26 2.14
C HIS A 5 -2.24 9.55 3.15
N SER A 6 -2.64 10.82 3.25
CA SER A 6 -3.88 11.20 3.93
C SER A 6 -5.06 10.91 3.00
N ALA A 7 -6.19 10.47 3.55
CA ALA A 7 -7.45 10.34 2.82
C ALA A 7 -8.04 11.73 2.47
N GLN A 8 -7.40 12.44 1.55
CA GLN A 8 -8.01 13.53 0.77
C GLN A 8 -8.34 13.01 -0.64
N HIS A 9 -9.43 13.51 -1.22
CA HIS A 9 -10.05 13.18 -2.53
C HIS A 9 -9.11 12.69 -3.65
N PRO A 10 -9.62 11.88 -4.61
CA PRO A 10 -8.81 10.98 -5.43
C PRO A 10 -7.95 11.78 -6.41
N ALA A 11 -6.65 11.81 -6.17
CA ALA A 11 -5.73 12.06 -7.26
C ALA A 11 -5.74 10.78 -8.12
N THR A 12 -6.42 10.83 -9.26
CA THR A 12 -6.28 9.88 -10.37
C THR A 12 -4.87 10.01 -10.95
N MET A 13 -3.87 9.70 -10.14
CA MET A 13 -2.49 9.60 -10.56
C MET A 13 -2.32 8.20 -11.08
N VAL A 14 -2.23 8.07 -12.41
CA VAL A 14 -1.73 6.84 -13.04
C VAL A 14 -0.34 6.62 -12.45
N ALA A 15 -0.24 5.70 -11.50
CA ALA A 15 1.03 5.29 -10.95
C ALA A 15 1.77 4.57 -12.08
N ILE A 16 2.70 5.27 -12.72
CA ILE A 16 3.71 4.63 -13.56
C ILE A 16 4.48 3.66 -12.66
N VAL A 17 4.19 2.37 -12.80
CA VAL A 17 4.93 1.31 -12.10
C VAL A 17 6.29 1.23 -12.77
N THR A 18 7.29 1.85 -12.15
CA THR A 18 8.68 1.68 -12.53
C THR A 18 9.19 0.38 -11.91
N ILE A 19 9.88 -0.43 -12.72
CA ILE A 19 10.49 -1.69 -12.26
C ILE A 19 11.89 -1.36 -11.74
N SER A 20 12.16 -1.74 -10.49
CA SER A 20 13.43 -1.52 -9.79
C SER A 20 13.66 -2.62 -8.76
N GLU A 21 14.93 -2.94 -8.45
CA GLU A 21 15.29 -3.81 -7.33
C GLU A 21 15.22 -3.06 -5.99
N ASP A 22 15.44 -1.74 -6.02
CA ASP A 22 15.04 -0.85 -4.94
C ASP A 22 13.52 -0.68 -5.01
N CYS A 23 12.79 -1.67 -4.49
CA CYS A 23 11.33 -1.76 -4.52
C CYS A 23 10.70 -2.03 -3.14
N LEU A 24 11.51 -2.13 -2.08
CA LEU A 24 11.04 -2.42 -0.72
C LEU A 24 10.45 -1.16 -0.07
N PHE A 25 9.26 -0.81 -0.54
CA PHE A 25 8.47 0.32 -0.09
C PHE A 25 7.11 -0.16 0.43
N LEU A 26 6.43 0.71 1.18
CA LEU A 26 5.06 0.49 1.59
C LEU A 26 4.29 1.81 1.56
N ASN A 27 3.00 1.72 1.26
CA ASN A 27 2.08 2.85 1.29
C ASN A 27 1.24 2.77 2.56
N VAL A 28 1.08 3.90 3.24
CA VAL A 28 0.21 4.03 4.42
C VAL A 28 -0.91 4.99 4.08
N TYR A 29 -2.15 4.55 4.30
CA TYR A 29 -3.36 5.35 4.15
C TYR A 29 -3.96 5.56 5.53
N THR A 30 -4.15 6.82 5.91
CA THR A 30 -4.77 7.21 7.18
C THR A 30 -6.01 8.05 6.93
N PRO A 31 -7.08 7.91 7.73
CA PRO A 31 -8.23 8.79 7.61
C PRO A 31 -7.83 10.23 7.97
N ALA A 32 -8.44 11.23 7.31
CA ALA A 32 -8.11 12.64 7.52
C ALA A 32 -8.48 13.14 8.93
N SER A 33 -9.49 12.54 9.55
CA SER A 33 -9.88 12.78 10.93
C SER A 33 -10.44 11.50 11.54
N SER A 34 -10.18 11.27 12.82
CA SER A 34 -10.84 10.23 13.60
C SER A 34 -11.03 10.70 15.03
N ASP A 35 -12.15 10.34 15.65
CA ASP A 35 -12.43 10.60 17.07
C ASP A 35 -11.74 9.61 18.01
N LYS A 36 -10.97 8.66 17.45
CA LYS A 36 -10.22 7.64 18.19
C LYS A 36 -8.73 7.94 18.15
N ASP A 37 -8.09 7.86 19.32
CA ASP A 37 -6.64 8.02 19.45
C ASP A 37 -5.84 6.82 18.91
N MET A 38 -6.49 5.66 18.76
CA MET A 38 -5.88 4.44 18.23
C MET A 38 -6.81 3.77 17.21
N LEU A 39 -6.29 3.57 16.01
CA LEU A 39 -7.00 2.93 14.92
C LEU A 39 -6.45 1.51 14.68
N PRO A 40 -7.31 0.54 14.34
CA PRO A 40 -6.83 -0.75 13.87
C PRO A 40 -6.06 -0.59 12.56
N VAL A 41 -5.04 -1.42 12.37
CA VAL A 41 -4.18 -1.42 11.19
C VAL A 41 -4.47 -2.64 10.34
N MET A 42 -4.83 -2.42 9.08
CA MET A 42 -5.03 -3.47 8.07
C MET A 42 -3.83 -3.50 7.14
N VAL A 43 -3.10 -4.61 7.12
CA VAL A 43 -1.94 -4.82 6.25
C VAL A 43 -2.35 -5.68 5.06
N TRP A 44 -2.23 -5.13 3.85
CA TRP A 44 -2.54 -5.79 2.60
C TRP A 44 -1.28 -6.30 1.90
N ILE A 45 -1.26 -7.61 1.63
CA ILE A 45 -0.23 -8.29 0.86
C ILE A 45 -0.86 -8.65 -0.48
N HIS A 46 -0.31 -8.09 -1.56
CA HIS A 46 -0.84 -8.34 -2.89
C HIS A 46 -0.64 -9.80 -3.32
N GLY A 47 -1.50 -10.27 -4.24
CA GLY A 47 -1.36 -11.58 -4.86
C GLY A 47 -0.34 -11.60 -6.01
N GLY A 48 -0.49 -12.58 -6.91
CA GLY A 48 0.34 -12.70 -8.12
C GLY A 48 1.39 -13.81 -8.08
N ALA A 49 1.12 -14.86 -7.30
CA ALA A 49 1.88 -16.11 -7.27
C ALA A 49 3.39 -15.94 -7.01
N PHE A 50 3.78 -14.90 -6.26
CA PHE A 50 5.17 -14.53 -5.99
C PHE A 50 5.98 -14.10 -7.23
N VAL A 51 5.36 -13.92 -8.39
CA VAL A 51 6.04 -13.58 -9.66
C VAL A 51 5.64 -12.20 -10.17
N ILE A 52 4.41 -11.76 -9.93
CA ILE A 52 3.89 -10.46 -10.36
C ILE A 52 3.10 -9.79 -9.24
N GLY A 53 2.81 -8.50 -9.40
CA GLY A 53 1.99 -7.70 -8.47
C GLY A 53 2.70 -6.45 -7.98
N ALA A 54 1.90 -5.48 -7.50
CA ALA A 54 2.41 -4.26 -6.90
C ALA A 54 1.41 -3.67 -5.89
N ALA A 55 1.90 -3.17 -4.77
CA ALA A 55 1.19 -2.46 -3.72
C ALA A 55 0.55 -1.17 -4.25
N SER A 56 1.20 -0.53 -5.22
CA SER A 56 0.68 0.67 -5.89
C SER A 56 -0.57 0.41 -6.75
N THR A 57 -0.90 -0.85 -7.04
CA THR A 57 -2.16 -1.21 -7.71
C THR A 57 -3.36 -1.09 -6.77
N TYR A 58 -3.15 -1.04 -5.46
CA TYR A 58 -4.20 -1.03 -4.45
C TYR A 58 -4.24 0.33 -3.75
N ASP A 59 -5.30 1.11 -4.00
CA ASP A 59 -5.57 2.34 -3.27
C ASP A 59 -6.35 2.06 -1.98
N GLY A 60 -5.74 2.33 -0.84
CA GLY A 60 -6.34 2.16 0.48
C GLY A 60 -7.15 3.37 0.96
N SER A 61 -7.23 4.46 0.20
CA SER A 61 -7.84 5.73 0.62
C SER A 61 -9.31 5.59 1.02
N ALA A 62 -10.12 4.95 0.18
CA ALA A 62 -11.55 4.76 0.42
C ALA A 62 -11.80 3.89 1.67
N LEU A 63 -11.11 2.75 1.77
CA LEU A 63 -11.26 1.84 2.90
C LEU A 63 -10.84 2.49 4.22
N SER A 64 -9.73 3.23 4.20
CA SER A 64 -9.25 3.99 5.36
C SER A 64 -10.27 5.02 5.84
N ALA A 65 -10.88 5.77 4.90
CA ALA A 65 -11.86 6.81 5.20
C ALA A 65 -13.20 6.25 5.70
N PHE A 66 -13.74 5.21 5.05
CA PHE A 66 -15.06 4.69 5.38
C PHE A 66 -15.06 3.84 6.65
N GLU A 67 -14.00 3.07 6.90
CA GLU A 67 -13.95 2.12 8.02
C GLU A 67 -13.17 2.63 9.24
N ASN A 68 -12.62 3.86 9.17
CA ASN A 68 -11.80 4.44 10.24
C ASN A 68 -10.63 3.51 10.63
N VAL A 69 -9.88 3.05 9.61
CA VAL A 69 -8.75 2.13 9.77
C VAL A 69 -7.51 2.71 9.10
N VAL A 70 -6.32 2.34 9.59
CA VAL A 70 -5.07 2.58 8.85
C VAL A 70 -4.87 1.43 7.88
N VAL A 71 -4.77 1.72 6.58
CA VAL A 71 -4.49 0.69 5.57
C VAL A 71 -3.03 0.78 5.16
N VAL A 72 -2.35 -0.36 5.12
CA VAL A 72 -0.95 -0.45 4.72
C VAL A 72 -0.84 -1.42 3.55
N THR A 73 -0.37 -0.98 2.38
CA THR A 73 -0.08 -1.87 1.25
C THR A 73 1.42 -2.06 1.12
N VAL A 74 1.88 -3.32 1.06
CA VAL A 74 3.31 -3.67 1.18
C VAL A 74 3.87 -4.19 -0.14
N GLN A 75 5.03 -3.67 -0.56
CA GLN A 75 5.84 -4.30 -1.61
C GLN A 75 6.78 -5.34 -1.02
N TYR A 76 6.85 -6.48 -1.70
CA TYR A 76 7.83 -7.53 -1.45
C TYR A 76 8.52 -7.94 -2.76
N ARG A 77 9.73 -8.51 -2.64
CA ARG A 77 10.50 -8.98 -3.81
C ARG A 77 9.79 -10.16 -4.47
N LEU A 78 9.86 -10.22 -5.80
CA LEU A 78 9.20 -11.23 -6.62
C LEU A 78 10.22 -12.05 -7.43
N GLY A 79 9.79 -13.22 -7.90
CA GLY A 79 10.59 -14.10 -8.75
C GLY A 79 11.92 -14.53 -8.11
N ILE A 80 12.96 -14.64 -8.95
CA ILE A 80 14.31 -15.03 -8.54
C ILE A 80 14.86 -14.14 -7.42
N LEU A 81 14.58 -12.84 -7.46
CA LEU A 81 15.08 -11.86 -6.48
C LEU A 81 14.45 -12.03 -5.08
N GLY A 82 13.28 -12.68 -4.99
CA GLY A 82 12.58 -12.91 -3.73
C GLY A 82 12.70 -14.34 -3.18
N TYR A 83 12.88 -15.34 -4.05
CA TYR A 83 12.62 -16.74 -3.70
C TYR A 83 13.65 -17.76 -4.21
N PHE A 84 14.76 -17.33 -4.82
CA PHE A 84 15.89 -18.22 -5.11
C PHE A 84 16.62 -18.61 -3.80
N ARG A 85 17.03 -19.88 -3.69
CA ARG A 85 17.79 -20.42 -2.55
C ARG A 85 19.20 -20.78 -2.95
#